data_AF-A0A899G6D1-F1
#
_entry.id   AF-A0A899G6D1-F1
#
_cell.length_a   1.000
_cell.length_b   1.000
_cell.length_c   1.000
_cell.angle_alpha   90.00
_cell.angle_beta   90.00
_cell.angle_gamma   90.00
#
_symmetry.space_group_name_H-M   'P 1'
#
loop_
_entity.id
_entity.type
_entity.pdbx_description
1 polymer ?
#
loop_
_entity_poly.entity_id
_entity_poly.type
_entity_poly.pdbx_seq_one_letter_code
_entity_poly.pdbx_strand_id
1 'polypeptide(L)'
;MTEQLDAALDLFRRLPSQDISRNIIAVLEKVPCLTEDLLSSIDQPLQIRKCSKTSKFYLSCDYNRDGDSYRSPWSNEYTPVLPDGIVPCERTRKLEIAFNEAFDIYRTLYYEGGISSVYLWDLDNGFAGVALIKKESSKNGHWDSIHVFEVPYGSRTVRYRLTSTIILHMITDSESLGQMNLSGNITRQIEQELVVDDLNSHIVNVGRLVEDMEIKMRNILQEVYFGKTKDICNDLRSISRLSQQKEGAQLQREVVEKLSKVRKAHKVLQKAFQEGNQMLIVDILRLLKNKVVVSEALVDTKVGVTIGKLRNYSDKCVADLAKEISKKWRGDLSALKKASLLKNASEMEKMPVVSSTSNTSEKTQNTASNGIKTDITGDKVRDNCISLIYNALACDSNHLNTETLSKAKAIDEFVFDSYSNKTDGPYRQKMRSLLLNLKDKNNPSLRENVINGELSIPRLCTMTSQEMASKERKEEDKKLEEMNLFKARGPKPIKAVTDLFQCGKCKQRKVSYYQMQTRRADEPMTTFYECQVCKFLKK
;
A
#
# COMPACT_ATOMS: atom_id res chain seq x y z
N MET A 1 -14.33 -23.35 -20.31
CA MET A 1 -14.23 -21.98 -20.88
C MET A 1 -14.20 -20.94 -19.78
N THR A 2 -15.13 -20.95 -18.82
CA THR A 2 -15.15 -20.02 -17.67
C THR A 2 -13.86 -20.04 -16.85
N GLU A 3 -13.30 -21.21 -16.52
CA GLU A 3 -12.03 -21.29 -15.78
C GLU A 3 -10.84 -20.70 -16.55
N GLN A 4 -10.83 -20.81 -17.89
CA GLN A 4 -9.76 -20.27 -18.71
C GLN A 4 -9.86 -18.75 -18.82
N LEU A 5 -11.08 -18.22 -18.95
CA LEU A 5 -11.32 -16.79 -18.90
C LEU A 5 -10.92 -16.20 -17.55
N ASP A 6 -11.34 -16.83 -16.44
CA ASP A 6 -10.98 -16.40 -15.08
C ASP A 6 -9.46 -16.43 -14.86
N ALA A 7 -8.78 -17.47 -15.34
CA ALA A 7 -7.32 -17.58 -15.26
C ALA A 7 -6.62 -16.51 -16.11
N ALA A 8 -7.13 -16.22 -17.31
CA ALA A 8 -6.60 -15.15 -18.15
C ALA A 8 -6.80 -13.78 -17.49
N LEU A 9 -7.98 -13.49 -16.94
CA LEU A 9 -8.24 -12.25 -16.21
C LEU A 9 -7.37 -12.12 -14.96
N ASP A 10 -7.12 -13.21 -14.22
CA ASP A 10 -6.18 -13.21 -13.08
C ASP A 10 -4.73 -12.97 -13.54
N LEU A 11 -4.35 -13.49 -14.71
CA LEU A 11 -3.03 -13.24 -15.30
C LEU A 11 -2.84 -11.75 -15.62
N PHE A 12 -3.83 -11.07 -16.22
CA PHE A 12 -3.76 -9.64 -16.51
C PHE A 12 -3.72 -8.76 -15.26
N ARG A 13 -4.23 -9.23 -14.12
CA ARG A 13 -4.09 -8.53 -12.82
C ARG A 13 -2.67 -8.63 -12.23
N ARG A 14 -1.82 -9.52 -12.75
CA ARG A 14 -0.46 -9.77 -12.25
C ARG A 14 0.63 -9.31 -13.20
N LEU A 15 0.36 -9.36 -14.50
CA LEU A 15 1.32 -8.90 -15.50
C LEU A 15 1.55 -7.38 -15.41
N PRO A 16 2.75 -6.89 -15.79
CA PRO A 16 3.01 -5.46 -15.87
C PRO A 16 1.98 -4.76 -16.76
N SER A 17 1.26 -3.78 -16.20
CA SER A 17 0.19 -3.08 -16.91
C SER A 17 0.67 -2.23 -18.08
N GLN A 18 1.95 -1.84 -18.08
CA GLN A 18 2.57 -1.08 -19.17
C GLN A 18 2.55 -1.85 -20.51
N ASP A 19 2.59 -3.18 -20.44
CA ASP A 19 2.71 -4.07 -21.61
C ASP A 19 1.37 -4.69 -21.97
N ILE A 20 0.24 -4.13 -21.51
CA ILE A 20 -1.08 -4.77 -21.61
C ILE A 20 -1.46 -5.12 -23.05
N SER A 21 -1.22 -4.23 -24.01
CA SER A 21 -1.50 -4.50 -25.44
C SER A 21 -0.66 -5.67 -25.98
N ARG A 22 0.61 -5.77 -25.59
CA ARG A 22 1.47 -6.90 -25.98
C ARG A 22 1.04 -8.20 -25.29
N ASN A 23 0.68 -8.11 -24.02
CA ASN A 23 0.23 -9.25 -23.23
C ASN A 23 -1.09 -9.83 -23.78
N ILE A 24 -2.02 -8.97 -24.21
CA ILE A 24 -3.26 -9.39 -24.87
C ILE A 24 -2.94 -10.18 -26.13
N ILE A 25 -2.13 -9.64 -27.05
CA ILE A 25 -1.75 -10.34 -28.29
C ILE A 25 -1.14 -11.71 -27.98
N ALA A 26 -0.20 -11.79 -27.03
CA ALA A 26 0.45 -13.05 -26.66
C ALA A 26 -0.53 -14.09 -26.06
N VAL A 27 -1.53 -13.64 -25.29
CA VAL A 27 -2.56 -14.55 -24.74
C VAL A 27 -3.53 -14.99 -25.83
N LEU A 28 -3.94 -14.08 -26.73
CA LEU A 28 -4.82 -14.39 -27.84
C LEU A 28 -4.20 -15.37 -28.85
N GLU A 29 -2.88 -15.28 -29.08
CA GLU A 29 -2.16 -16.28 -29.88
C GLU A 29 -2.23 -17.69 -29.29
N LYS A 30 -2.31 -17.81 -27.95
CA LYS A 30 -2.37 -19.10 -27.26
C LYS A 30 -3.79 -19.61 -27.07
N VAL A 31 -4.74 -18.70 -26.86
CA VAL A 31 -6.15 -19.05 -26.62
C VAL A 31 -7.04 -18.17 -27.50
N PRO A 32 -7.09 -18.43 -28.83
CA PRO A 32 -7.87 -17.59 -29.75
C PRO A 32 -9.38 -17.61 -29.49
N CYS A 33 -9.89 -18.68 -28.87
CA CYS A 33 -11.30 -18.82 -28.55
C CYS A 33 -11.80 -17.83 -27.49
N LEU A 34 -10.91 -17.15 -26.75
CA LEU A 34 -11.27 -16.13 -25.76
C LEU A 34 -11.17 -14.69 -26.31
N THR A 35 -11.02 -14.51 -27.62
CA THR A 35 -10.77 -13.19 -28.22
C THR A 35 -11.86 -12.17 -27.89
N GLU A 36 -13.12 -12.53 -28.11
CA GLU A 36 -14.25 -11.61 -27.85
C GLU A 36 -14.36 -11.30 -26.35
N ASP A 37 -14.35 -12.34 -25.50
CA ASP A 37 -14.47 -12.19 -24.05
C ASP A 37 -13.33 -11.37 -23.43
N LEU A 38 -12.09 -11.53 -23.90
CA LEU A 38 -10.94 -10.81 -23.36
C LEU A 38 -10.91 -9.35 -23.82
N LEU A 39 -11.21 -9.09 -25.09
CA LEU A 39 -11.26 -7.72 -25.61
C LEU A 39 -12.43 -6.94 -24.98
N SER A 40 -13.56 -7.60 -24.67
CA SER A 40 -14.67 -6.94 -23.97
C SER A 40 -14.42 -6.72 -22.47
N SER A 41 -13.58 -7.54 -21.84
CA SER A 41 -13.37 -7.53 -20.38
C SER A 41 -12.14 -6.74 -19.93
N ILE A 42 -11.17 -6.50 -20.81
CA ILE A 42 -9.89 -5.88 -20.47
C ILE A 42 -9.78 -4.53 -21.13
N ASP A 43 -9.84 -3.48 -20.32
CA ASP A 43 -9.62 -2.12 -20.78
C ASP A 43 -8.18 -1.91 -21.25
N GLN A 44 -8.04 -1.34 -22.45
CA GLN A 44 -6.76 -1.01 -23.08
C GLN A 44 -6.49 0.50 -23.05
N PRO A 45 -5.22 0.94 -23.11
CA PRO A 45 -4.87 2.35 -23.23
C PRO A 45 -5.54 2.99 -24.44
N LEU A 46 -6.07 4.20 -24.24
CA LEU A 46 -6.86 4.88 -25.26
C LEU A 46 -5.97 5.38 -26.40
N GLN A 47 -6.40 5.13 -27.64
CA GLN A 47 -5.70 5.56 -28.85
C GLN A 47 -6.28 6.85 -29.41
N ILE A 48 -5.43 7.81 -29.76
CA ILE A 48 -5.84 9.07 -30.38
C ILE A 48 -5.95 8.89 -31.89
N ARG A 49 -7.09 9.28 -32.46
CA ARG A 49 -7.33 9.32 -33.91
C ARG A 49 -7.79 10.70 -34.35
N LYS A 50 -7.63 11.02 -35.63
CA LYS A 50 -8.09 12.28 -36.24
C LYS A 50 -9.25 12.00 -37.18
N CYS A 51 -10.34 12.76 -37.06
CA CYS A 51 -11.46 12.68 -37.98
C CYS A 51 -11.11 13.30 -39.33
N SER A 52 -11.27 12.55 -40.41
CA SER A 52 -10.96 13.02 -41.78
C SER A 52 -11.83 14.19 -42.22
N LYS A 53 -13.10 14.26 -41.76
CA LYS A 53 -14.04 15.32 -42.16
C LYS A 53 -13.92 16.59 -41.34
N THR A 54 -13.87 16.47 -40.01
CA THR A 54 -13.88 17.64 -39.11
C THR A 54 -12.47 18.06 -38.69
N SER A 55 -11.44 17.26 -39.00
CA SER A 55 -10.07 17.43 -38.51
C SER A 55 -9.91 17.46 -36.98
N LYS A 56 -10.97 17.18 -36.22
CA LYS A 56 -10.93 17.07 -34.75
C LYS A 56 -10.37 15.72 -34.32
N PHE A 57 -9.61 15.72 -33.22
CA PHE A 57 -9.13 14.49 -32.59
C PHE A 57 -10.24 13.81 -31.79
N TYR A 58 -10.21 12.49 -31.71
CA TYR A 58 -11.11 11.68 -30.91
C TYR A 58 -10.37 10.45 -30.34
N LEU A 59 -10.94 9.85 -29.31
CA LEU A 59 -10.40 8.67 -28.65
C LEU A 59 -11.04 7.40 -29.21
N SER A 60 -10.23 6.40 -29.49
CA SER A 60 -10.67 5.10 -29.98
C SER A 60 -10.47 4.03 -28.93
N CYS A 61 -11.48 3.16 -28.84
CA CYS A 61 -11.60 2.02 -27.94
C CYS A 61 -12.48 0.95 -28.61
N ASP A 62 -12.72 -0.17 -27.95
CA ASP A 62 -13.53 -1.24 -28.52
C ASP A 62 -15.01 -0.86 -28.68
N TYR A 63 -15.54 0.05 -27.84
CA TYR A 63 -16.95 0.49 -27.91
C TYR A 63 -17.32 1.34 -29.14
N ASN A 64 -16.34 1.90 -29.84
CA ASN A 64 -16.57 2.64 -31.09
C ASN A 64 -15.91 1.96 -32.30
N ARG A 65 -15.53 0.69 -32.15
CA ARG A 65 -14.91 -0.13 -33.18
C ARG A 65 -15.95 -1.04 -33.82
N ASP A 66 -15.85 -1.20 -35.13
CA ASP A 66 -16.57 -2.21 -35.90
C ASP A 66 -15.61 -2.79 -36.95
N GLY A 67 -15.31 -4.08 -36.85
CA GLY A 67 -14.19 -4.70 -37.57
C GLY A 67 -12.87 -3.98 -37.28
N ASP A 68 -12.23 -3.41 -38.30
CA ASP A 68 -11.00 -2.61 -38.17
C ASP A 68 -11.23 -1.09 -38.28
N SER A 69 -12.50 -0.69 -38.33
CA SER A 69 -12.92 0.70 -38.48
C SER A 69 -13.39 1.30 -37.17
N TYR A 70 -13.16 2.60 -37.00
CA TYR A 70 -13.56 3.33 -35.79
C TYR A 70 -14.48 4.49 -36.12
N ARG A 71 -15.59 4.60 -35.40
CA ARG A 71 -16.59 5.66 -35.57
C ARG A 71 -16.10 6.95 -34.91
N SER A 72 -16.10 8.05 -35.65
CA SER A 72 -15.83 9.38 -35.10
C SER A 72 -17.07 9.96 -34.42
N PRO A 73 -16.97 10.52 -33.19
CA PRO A 73 -18.11 11.12 -32.51
C PRO A 73 -18.52 12.44 -33.19
N TRP A 74 -17.64 13.05 -33.99
CA TRP A 74 -17.87 14.32 -34.66
C TRP A 74 -18.63 14.16 -35.98
N SER A 75 -18.16 13.29 -36.87
CA SER A 75 -18.79 13.06 -38.18
C SER A 75 -19.82 11.94 -38.19
N ASN A 76 -19.85 11.10 -37.15
CA ASN A 76 -20.60 9.84 -37.11
C ASN A 76 -20.18 8.80 -38.15
N GLU A 77 -18.97 8.91 -38.69
CA GLU A 77 -18.49 8.03 -39.76
C GLU A 77 -17.34 7.16 -39.30
N TYR A 78 -17.31 5.95 -39.83
CA TYR A 78 -16.25 4.98 -39.63
C TYR A 78 -15.02 5.33 -40.47
N THR A 79 -13.83 5.13 -39.91
CA THR A 79 -12.57 5.24 -40.64
C THR A 79 -11.69 4.01 -40.32
N PRO A 80 -11.33 3.17 -41.32
CA PRO A 80 -11.72 3.22 -42.75
C PRO A 80 -13.24 3.18 -42.99
N VAL A 81 -13.70 3.66 -44.16
CA VAL A 81 -15.13 3.75 -44.46
C VAL A 81 -15.75 2.36 -44.45
N LEU A 82 -16.84 2.20 -43.68
CA LEU A 82 -17.56 0.94 -43.54
C LEU A 82 -19.05 1.20 -43.85
N PRO A 83 -19.63 0.61 -44.91
CA PRO A 83 -21.00 0.89 -45.33
C PRO A 83 -22.07 0.43 -44.34
N ASP A 84 -21.85 -0.74 -43.71
CA ASP A 84 -22.82 -1.41 -42.84
C ASP A 84 -22.49 -1.21 -41.34
N GLY A 85 -21.83 -0.09 -41.01
CA GLY A 85 -21.33 0.15 -39.65
C GLY A 85 -22.47 0.44 -38.67
N ILE A 86 -22.37 -0.09 -37.45
CA ILE A 86 -23.39 0.12 -36.42
C ILE A 86 -23.41 1.60 -35.99
N VAL A 87 -24.53 2.27 -36.23
CA VAL A 87 -24.74 3.68 -35.84
C VAL A 87 -25.92 3.83 -34.90
N PRO A 88 -25.85 4.74 -33.91
CA PRO A 88 -26.96 4.99 -33.00
C PRO A 88 -28.16 5.61 -33.74
N CYS A 89 -29.36 5.37 -33.23
CA CYS A 89 -30.58 5.98 -33.75
C CYS A 89 -30.56 7.51 -33.62
N GLU A 90 -31.41 8.22 -34.36
CA GLU A 90 -31.40 9.69 -34.40
C GLU A 90 -31.54 10.34 -33.01
N ARG A 91 -32.38 9.75 -32.14
CA ARG A 91 -32.56 10.22 -30.76
C ARG A 91 -31.27 10.09 -29.94
N THR A 92 -30.65 8.92 -29.97
CA THR A 92 -29.42 8.62 -29.23
C THR A 92 -28.24 9.41 -29.80
N ARG A 93 -28.20 9.63 -31.12
CA ARG A 93 -27.18 10.48 -31.76
C ARG A 93 -27.27 11.94 -31.32
N LYS A 94 -28.48 12.52 -31.20
CA LYS A 94 -28.66 13.89 -30.66
C LYS A 94 -28.14 13.98 -29.23
N LEU A 95 -28.42 12.96 -28.42
CA LEU A 95 -27.94 12.87 -27.05
C LEU A 95 -26.41 12.72 -27.00
N GLU A 96 -25.82 11.90 -27.87
CA GLU A 96 -24.37 11.68 -28.00
C GLU A 96 -23.63 12.99 -28.31
N ILE A 97 -24.17 13.83 -29.20
CA ILE A 97 -23.59 15.15 -29.52
C ILE A 97 -23.59 16.04 -28.28
N ALA A 98 -24.72 16.13 -27.57
CA ALA A 98 -24.82 16.93 -26.34
C ALA A 98 -23.90 16.42 -25.22
N PHE A 99 -23.73 15.09 -25.10
CA PHE A 99 -22.76 14.50 -24.18
C PHE A 99 -21.31 14.87 -24.55
N ASN A 100 -20.94 14.83 -25.83
CA ASN A 100 -19.60 15.22 -26.26
C ASN A 100 -19.31 16.69 -25.93
N GLU A 101 -20.29 17.59 -26.11
CA GLU A 101 -20.15 19.00 -25.72
C GLU A 101 -19.97 19.16 -24.20
N ALA A 102 -20.81 18.50 -23.40
CA ALA A 102 -20.74 18.57 -21.94
C ALA A 102 -19.41 18.00 -21.39
N PHE A 103 -18.96 16.85 -21.89
CA PHE A 103 -17.71 16.23 -21.46
C PHE A 103 -16.47 16.97 -21.95
N ASP A 104 -16.54 17.71 -23.06
CA ASP A 104 -15.43 18.56 -23.50
C ASP A 104 -15.26 19.78 -22.58
N ILE A 105 -16.36 20.34 -22.07
CA ILE A 105 -16.35 21.37 -21.02
C ILE A 105 -15.78 20.77 -19.72
N TYR A 106 -16.28 19.61 -19.29
CA TYR A 106 -15.78 18.91 -18.09
C TYR A 106 -14.26 18.66 -18.17
N ARG A 107 -13.79 18.13 -19.31
CA ARG A 107 -12.36 17.92 -19.60
C ARG A 107 -11.58 19.23 -19.46
N THR A 108 -12.08 20.32 -20.05
CA THR A 108 -11.40 21.61 -20.01
C THR A 108 -11.27 22.13 -18.57
N LEU A 109 -12.32 21.99 -17.76
CA LEU A 109 -12.34 22.43 -16.36
C LEU A 109 -11.42 21.61 -15.44
N TYR A 110 -11.39 20.28 -15.61
CA TYR A 110 -10.68 19.38 -14.69
C TYR A 110 -9.28 18.98 -15.15
N TYR A 111 -9.04 18.92 -16.46
CA TYR A 111 -7.80 18.42 -17.04
C TYR A 111 -6.96 19.51 -17.73
N GLU A 112 -7.50 20.71 -17.96
CA GLU A 112 -6.80 21.83 -18.61
C GLU A 112 -6.04 21.38 -19.89
N GLY A 113 -6.73 20.62 -20.75
CA GLY A 113 -6.16 20.02 -21.97
C GLY A 113 -6.58 18.56 -22.15
N GLY A 114 -5.82 17.80 -22.93
CA GLY A 114 -6.18 16.42 -23.29
C GLY A 114 -7.30 16.34 -24.33
N ILE A 115 -7.81 15.13 -24.56
CA ILE A 115 -8.89 14.84 -25.51
C ILE A 115 -10.00 14.10 -24.76
N SER A 116 -11.26 14.35 -25.15
CA SER A 116 -12.40 13.58 -24.67
C SER A 116 -13.24 13.09 -25.84
N SER A 117 -13.96 11.99 -25.66
CA SER A 117 -14.91 11.48 -26.63
C SER A 117 -16.00 10.68 -25.92
N VAL A 118 -17.25 10.85 -26.33
CA VAL A 118 -18.37 10.08 -25.81
C VAL A 118 -19.02 9.31 -26.96
N TYR A 119 -19.29 8.04 -26.73
CA TYR A 119 -20.01 7.18 -27.67
C TYR A 119 -21.24 6.61 -27.00
N LEU A 120 -22.39 6.68 -27.66
CA LEU A 120 -23.62 6.04 -27.22
C LEU A 120 -24.05 4.95 -28.20
N TRP A 121 -24.73 3.94 -27.67
CA TRP A 121 -25.40 2.90 -28.45
C TRP A 121 -26.75 2.55 -27.83
N ASP A 122 -27.66 2.07 -28.67
CA ASP A 122 -29.01 1.71 -28.27
C ASP A 122 -29.04 0.34 -27.59
N LEU A 123 -29.91 0.20 -26.58
CA LEU A 123 -30.25 -1.07 -25.95
C LEU A 123 -31.74 -1.35 -26.16
N ASP A 124 -32.16 -2.61 -26.07
CA ASP A 124 -33.58 -2.99 -26.19
C ASP A 124 -34.50 -2.18 -25.28
N ASN A 125 -34.05 -1.95 -24.04
CA ASN A 125 -34.79 -1.23 -23.02
C ASN A 125 -33.99 -0.04 -22.47
N GLY A 126 -33.25 0.69 -23.32
CA GLY A 126 -32.50 1.87 -22.87
C GLY A 126 -31.47 2.37 -23.86
N PHE A 127 -30.44 2.99 -23.32
CA PHE A 127 -29.20 3.26 -24.04
C PHE A 127 -28.01 3.04 -23.11
N ALA A 128 -26.86 2.81 -23.68
CA ALA A 128 -25.60 2.79 -22.95
C ALA A 128 -24.59 3.70 -23.65
N GLY A 129 -23.53 4.00 -22.92
CA GLY A 129 -22.49 4.84 -23.45
C GLY A 129 -21.17 4.68 -22.75
N VAL A 130 -20.14 5.17 -23.40
CA VAL A 130 -18.81 5.30 -22.81
C VAL A 130 -18.34 6.75 -22.93
N ALA A 131 -17.93 7.33 -21.81
CA ALA A 131 -17.23 8.62 -21.77
C ALA A 131 -15.73 8.38 -21.55
N LEU A 132 -14.93 8.91 -22.47
CA LEU A 132 -13.49 8.70 -22.52
C LEU A 132 -12.76 10.02 -22.31
N ILE A 133 -11.70 10.02 -21.50
CA ILE A 133 -10.80 11.16 -21.34
C ILE A 133 -9.37 10.65 -21.38
N LYS A 134 -8.52 11.27 -22.21
CA LYS A 134 -7.09 11.02 -22.24
C LYS A 134 -6.33 12.31 -22.03
N LYS A 135 -5.43 12.32 -21.04
CA LYS A 135 -4.49 13.40 -20.81
C LYS A 135 -3.08 12.86 -20.85
N GLU A 136 -2.31 13.32 -21.83
CA GLU A 136 -0.88 13.11 -21.88
C GLU A 136 -0.16 14.22 -21.11
N SER A 137 0.86 13.84 -20.36
CA SER A 137 1.76 14.72 -19.63
C SER A 137 3.09 14.83 -20.38
N SER A 138 3.77 15.97 -20.20
CA SER A 138 5.07 16.24 -20.83
C SER A 138 6.20 15.30 -20.39
N LYS A 139 6.02 14.55 -19.30
CA LYS A 139 7.02 13.61 -18.74
C LYS A 139 6.72 12.14 -19.09
N ASN A 140 6.24 11.84 -20.29
CA ASN A 140 5.87 10.47 -20.73
C ASN A 140 4.83 9.76 -19.82
N GLY A 141 4.09 10.52 -19.03
CA GLY A 141 2.96 10.02 -18.26
C GLY A 141 1.66 10.20 -19.05
N HIS A 142 0.73 9.27 -18.93
CA HIS A 142 -0.62 9.45 -19.45
C HIS A 142 -1.66 8.99 -18.42
N TRP A 143 -2.80 9.65 -18.51
CA TRP A 143 -4.00 9.36 -17.75
C TRP A 143 -5.11 9.02 -18.73
N ASP A 144 -5.67 7.83 -18.61
CA ASP A 144 -6.82 7.40 -19.40
C ASP A 144 -7.99 7.11 -18.45
N SER A 145 -9.11 7.81 -18.62
CA SER A 145 -10.39 7.54 -17.95
C SER A 145 -11.37 6.91 -18.93
N ILE A 146 -11.99 5.81 -18.51
CA ILE A 146 -13.01 5.07 -19.27
C ILE A 146 -14.23 4.91 -18.37
N HIS A 147 -15.36 5.51 -18.77
CA HIS A 147 -16.60 5.51 -17.98
C HIS A 147 -17.72 4.88 -18.79
N VAL A 148 -17.97 3.60 -18.58
CA VAL A 148 -19.07 2.87 -19.23
C VAL A 148 -20.31 2.99 -18.36
N PHE A 149 -21.40 3.50 -18.92
CA PHE A 149 -22.66 3.65 -18.22
C PHE A 149 -23.82 3.04 -18.99
N GLU A 150 -24.78 2.51 -18.24
CA GLU A 150 -26.00 1.93 -18.78
C GLU A 150 -27.21 2.62 -18.15
N VAL A 151 -28.17 2.98 -19.01
CA VAL A 151 -29.34 3.76 -18.66
C VAL A 151 -30.57 3.05 -19.23
N PRO A 152 -31.29 2.26 -18.42
CA PRO A 152 -32.55 1.68 -18.87
C PRO A 152 -33.61 2.76 -19.05
N TYR A 153 -34.54 2.57 -19.99
CA TYR A 153 -35.73 3.39 -20.11
C TYR A 153 -36.60 3.20 -18.87
N GLY A 154 -36.87 4.30 -18.18
CA GLY A 154 -37.75 4.36 -17.02
C GLY A 154 -38.56 5.64 -17.03
N SER A 155 -39.70 5.65 -16.34
CA SER A 155 -40.66 6.76 -16.44
C SER A 155 -40.22 8.00 -15.67
N ARG A 156 -39.79 7.86 -14.42
CA ARG A 156 -39.46 9.01 -13.55
C ARG A 156 -38.21 8.81 -12.71
N THR A 157 -37.92 7.56 -12.34
CA THR A 157 -36.68 7.17 -11.65
C THR A 157 -35.99 6.12 -12.48
N VAL A 158 -34.73 6.37 -12.81
CA VAL A 158 -33.91 5.48 -13.62
C VAL A 158 -32.72 5.01 -12.80
N ARG A 159 -32.42 3.71 -12.86
CA ARG A 159 -31.24 3.13 -12.22
C ARG A 159 -30.06 3.22 -13.18
N TYR A 160 -29.10 4.06 -12.85
CA TYR A 160 -27.86 4.21 -13.58
C TYR A 160 -26.85 3.19 -13.07
N ARG A 161 -26.22 2.46 -13.98
CA ARG A 161 -25.06 1.61 -13.70
C ARG A 161 -23.84 2.26 -14.33
N LEU A 162 -22.84 2.60 -13.53
CA LEU A 162 -21.59 3.21 -14.00
C LEU A 162 -20.41 2.33 -13.59
N THR A 163 -19.65 1.87 -14.58
CA THR A 163 -18.37 1.19 -14.44
C THR A 163 -17.28 2.12 -14.93
N SER A 164 -16.40 2.52 -14.02
CA SER A 164 -15.32 3.46 -14.30
C SER A 164 -13.97 2.77 -14.13
N THR A 165 -13.13 2.87 -15.16
CA THR A 165 -11.73 2.44 -15.13
C THR A 165 -10.83 3.65 -15.32
N ILE A 166 -9.80 3.79 -14.48
CA ILE A 166 -8.69 4.71 -14.73
C ILE A 166 -7.43 3.90 -14.93
N ILE A 167 -6.73 4.19 -16.03
CA ILE A 167 -5.39 3.68 -16.31
C ILE A 167 -4.41 4.84 -16.10
N LEU A 168 -3.48 4.66 -15.18
CA LEU A 168 -2.43 5.60 -14.87
C LEU A 168 -1.10 4.99 -15.32
N HIS A 169 -0.36 5.73 -16.12
CA HIS A 169 1.00 5.40 -16.48
C HIS A 169 1.89 6.60 -16.20
N MET A 170 2.89 6.42 -15.33
CA MET A 170 3.83 7.47 -14.99
C MET A 170 5.25 6.92 -15.08
N ILE A 171 6.02 7.44 -16.03
CA ILE A 171 7.46 7.23 -16.07
C ILE A 171 8.11 8.51 -15.59
N THR A 172 9.03 8.39 -14.64
CA THR A 172 9.90 9.48 -14.24
C THR A 172 11.33 9.02 -14.45
N ASP A 173 12.08 9.81 -15.18
CA ASP A 173 13.52 9.63 -15.33
C ASP A 173 14.20 10.85 -14.74
N SER A 174 14.98 10.65 -13.68
CA SER A 174 15.79 11.71 -13.08
C SER A 174 17.14 11.17 -12.66
N GLU A 175 18.16 12.03 -12.70
CA GLU A 175 19.53 11.65 -12.34
C GLU A 175 19.66 11.09 -10.91
N SER A 176 18.78 11.54 -10.00
CA SER A 176 18.78 11.12 -8.59
C SER A 176 17.96 9.86 -8.30
N LEU A 177 16.86 9.62 -9.02
CA LEU A 177 15.97 8.47 -8.80
C LEU A 177 16.24 7.34 -9.80
N GLY A 178 16.98 7.62 -10.87
CA GLY A 178 17.04 6.77 -12.06
C GLY A 178 15.67 6.72 -12.76
N GLN A 179 15.49 5.66 -13.55
CA GLN A 179 14.23 5.39 -14.22
C GLN A 179 13.25 4.70 -13.26
N MET A 180 12.17 5.39 -12.92
CA MET A 180 11.06 4.88 -12.13
C MET A 180 9.81 4.78 -13.00
N ASN A 181 9.21 3.59 -13.06
CA ASN A 181 7.89 3.41 -13.66
C ASN A 181 6.86 3.10 -12.57
N LEU A 182 5.77 3.87 -12.56
CA LEU A 182 4.62 3.68 -11.72
C LEU A 182 3.38 3.62 -12.62
N SER A 183 2.90 2.41 -12.87
CA SER A 183 1.79 2.14 -13.78
C SER A 183 0.77 1.20 -13.19
N GLY A 184 -0.49 1.36 -13.57
CA GLY A 184 -1.53 0.40 -13.29
C GLY A 184 -2.93 0.94 -13.57
N ASN A 185 -3.93 0.10 -13.28
CA ASN A 185 -5.33 0.43 -13.50
C ASN A 185 -6.15 0.28 -12.21
N ILE A 186 -7.29 0.93 -12.16
CA ILE A 186 -8.30 0.75 -11.11
C ILE A 186 -9.68 0.79 -11.75
N THR A 187 -10.49 -0.22 -11.45
CA THR A 187 -11.88 -0.31 -11.91
C THR A 187 -12.83 -0.29 -10.72
N ARG A 188 -13.89 0.51 -10.82
CA ARG A 188 -14.95 0.62 -9.80
C ARG A 188 -16.31 0.68 -10.47
N GLN A 189 -17.30 0.09 -9.80
CA GLN A 189 -18.68 0.09 -10.26
C GLN A 189 -19.58 0.73 -9.18
N ILE A 190 -20.56 1.49 -9.62
CA ILE A 190 -21.63 2.04 -8.79
C ILE A 190 -22.98 1.89 -9.49
N GLU A 191 -24.01 1.66 -8.71
CA GLU A 191 -25.40 1.73 -9.16
C GLU A 191 -26.14 2.76 -8.31
N GLN A 192 -26.89 3.64 -8.97
CA GLN A 192 -27.65 4.69 -8.28
C GLN A 192 -28.95 5.00 -9.02
N GLU A 193 -30.04 5.14 -8.27
CA GLU A 193 -31.34 5.56 -8.79
C GLU A 193 -31.46 7.08 -8.72
N LEU A 194 -31.74 7.72 -9.86
CA LEU A 194 -31.87 9.17 -9.98
C LEU A 194 -33.15 9.53 -10.73
N VAL A 195 -33.69 10.71 -10.42
CA VAL A 195 -34.89 11.24 -11.07
C VAL A 195 -34.53 11.80 -12.44
N VAL A 196 -35.39 11.57 -13.42
CA VAL A 196 -35.24 12.07 -14.80
C VAL A 196 -36.50 12.84 -15.16
N ASP A 197 -36.34 14.13 -15.44
CA ASP A 197 -37.44 15.01 -15.85
C ASP A 197 -37.46 15.20 -17.38
N ASP A 198 -36.28 15.30 -17.99
CA ASP A 198 -36.10 15.49 -19.43
C ASP A 198 -34.88 14.73 -19.97
N LEU A 199 -34.67 14.78 -21.29
CA LEU A 199 -33.51 14.11 -21.92
C LEU A 199 -32.17 14.65 -21.40
N ASN A 200 -32.08 15.95 -21.10
CA ASN A 200 -30.85 16.57 -20.58
C ASN A 200 -30.55 16.15 -19.13
N SER A 201 -31.57 15.75 -18.37
CA SER A 201 -31.40 15.19 -17.03
C SER A 201 -30.48 13.97 -17.05
N HIS A 202 -30.48 13.16 -18.13
CA HIS A 202 -29.54 12.06 -18.26
C HIS A 202 -28.08 12.52 -18.31
N ILE A 203 -27.81 13.64 -19.01
CA ILE A 203 -26.45 14.21 -19.11
C ILE A 203 -25.99 14.69 -17.74
N VAL A 204 -26.84 15.41 -17.02
CA VAL A 204 -26.53 15.92 -15.67
C VAL A 204 -26.31 14.78 -14.68
N ASN A 205 -27.18 13.77 -14.70
CA ASN A 205 -27.09 12.62 -13.81
C ASN A 205 -25.81 11.81 -14.06
N VAL A 206 -25.50 11.48 -15.32
CA VAL A 206 -24.27 10.76 -15.69
C VAL A 206 -23.04 11.61 -15.37
N GLY A 207 -23.06 12.91 -15.69
CA GLY A 207 -21.95 13.82 -15.39
C GLY A 207 -21.60 13.86 -13.91
N ARG A 208 -22.60 13.97 -13.02
CA ARG A 208 -22.40 13.93 -11.56
C ARG A 208 -21.83 12.59 -11.09
N LEU A 209 -22.34 11.48 -11.62
CA LEU A 209 -21.85 10.15 -11.25
C LEU A 209 -20.38 9.96 -11.66
N VAL A 210 -20.01 10.43 -12.85
CA VAL A 210 -18.63 10.37 -13.35
C VAL A 210 -17.72 11.27 -12.52
N GLU A 211 -18.11 12.52 -12.26
CA GLU A 211 -17.36 13.47 -11.43
C GLU A 211 -17.09 12.91 -10.03
N ASP A 212 -18.13 12.45 -9.32
CA ASP A 212 -18.00 11.86 -8.00
C ASP A 212 -17.10 10.62 -7.99
N MET A 213 -17.20 9.79 -9.04
CA MET A 213 -16.40 8.57 -9.15
C MET A 213 -14.93 8.89 -9.46
N GLU A 214 -14.65 9.81 -10.39
CA GLU A 214 -13.29 10.24 -10.69
C GLU A 214 -12.60 10.84 -9.46
N ILE A 215 -13.28 11.69 -8.70
CA ILE A 215 -12.72 12.26 -7.45
C ILE A 215 -12.38 11.15 -6.45
N LYS A 216 -13.29 10.20 -6.24
CA LYS A 216 -13.05 9.06 -5.34
C LYS A 216 -11.87 8.21 -5.81
N MET A 217 -11.83 7.87 -7.09
CA MET A 217 -10.76 7.03 -7.64
C MET A 217 -9.42 7.75 -7.65
N ARG A 218 -9.37 9.06 -7.92
CA ARG A 218 -8.14 9.88 -7.82
C ARG A 218 -7.55 9.85 -6.42
N ASN A 219 -8.38 9.97 -5.38
CA ASN A 219 -7.93 9.87 -3.99
C ASN A 219 -7.37 8.47 -3.67
N ILE A 220 -8.05 7.42 -4.14
CA ILE A 220 -7.56 6.04 -3.96
C ILE A 220 -6.23 5.82 -4.69
N LEU A 221 -6.11 6.31 -5.93
CA LEU A 221 -4.86 6.24 -6.68
C LEU A 221 -3.74 6.94 -5.91
N GLN A 222 -3.99 8.12 -5.35
CA GLN A 222 -2.99 8.83 -4.57
C GLN A 222 -2.53 8.03 -3.33
N GLU A 223 -3.46 7.47 -2.56
CA GLU A 223 -3.14 6.69 -1.37
C GLU A 223 -2.43 5.36 -1.69
N VAL A 224 -2.87 4.66 -2.74
CA VAL A 224 -2.32 3.35 -3.10
C VAL A 224 -1.00 3.49 -3.85
N TYR A 225 -0.96 4.30 -4.91
CA TYR A 225 0.20 4.38 -5.80
C TYR A 225 1.35 5.19 -5.23
N PHE A 226 1.11 6.21 -4.40
CA PHE A 226 2.19 6.99 -3.79
C PHE A 226 2.38 6.70 -2.31
N GLY A 227 1.30 6.36 -1.59
CA GLY A 227 1.40 6.00 -0.18
C GLY A 227 1.95 4.59 0.00
N LYS A 228 1.18 3.57 -0.40
CA LYS A 228 1.54 2.17 -0.12
C LYS A 228 2.82 1.70 -0.82
N THR A 229 3.03 2.09 -2.08
CA THR A 229 4.26 1.70 -2.80
C THR A 229 5.50 2.29 -2.14
N LYS A 230 5.43 3.55 -1.69
CA LYS A 230 6.49 4.23 -0.95
C LYS A 230 6.74 3.53 0.38
N ASP A 231 5.69 3.18 1.11
CA ASP A 231 5.81 2.44 2.37
C ASP A 231 6.51 1.09 2.14
N ILE A 232 6.11 0.34 1.12
CA ILE A 232 6.75 -0.94 0.74
C ILE A 232 8.24 -0.72 0.41
N CYS A 233 8.57 0.28 -0.39
CA CYS A 233 9.97 0.59 -0.73
C CYS A 233 10.79 0.96 0.52
N ASN A 234 10.22 1.73 1.44
CA ASN A 234 10.88 2.12 2.69
C ASN A 234 11.04 0.94 3.66
N ASP A 235 10.10 -0.01 3.65
CA ASP A 235 10.18 -1.24 4.43
C ASP A 235 11.27 -2.18 3.91
N LEU A 236 11.46 -2.25 2.59
CA LEU A 236 12.51 -3.05 1.97
C LEU A 236 13.91 -2.49 2.25
N ARG A 237 14.06 -1.15 2.26
CA ARG A 237 15.34 -0.49 2.51
C ARG A 237 15.13 0.80 3.31
N SER A 238 15.28 0.69 4.61
CA SER A 238 15.24 1.84 5.51
C SER A 238 16.61 2.49 5.67
N ILE A 239 16.65 3.81 5.53
CA ILE A 239 17.84 4.64 5.80
C ILE A 239 18.02 4.82 7.32
N SER A 240 16.90 4.82 8.06
CA SER A 240 16.88 4.99 9.51
C SER A 240 17.10 3.65 10.21
N ARG A 241 17.67 3.69 11.42
CA ARG A 241 17.81 2.48 12.24
C ARG A 241 16.43 1.92 12.58
N LEU A 242 16.27 0.60 12.47
CA LEU A 242 15.03 -0.12 12.75
C LEU A 242 14.43 0.17 14.14
N SER A 243 15.27 0.50 15.13
CA SER A 243 14.83 0.87 16.49
C SER A 243 14.04 2.19 16.51
N GLN A 244 14.52 3.22 15.81
CA GLN A 244 13.85 4.53 15.73
C GLN A 244 12.54 4.44 14.95
N GLN A 245 12.46 3.62 13.91
CA GLN A 245 11.21 3.36 13.21
C GLN A 245 10.19 2.61 14.08
N LYS A 246 10.63 1.65 14.90
CA LYS A 246 9.73 0.96 15.85
C LYS A 246 9.14 1.93 16.88
N GLU A 247 9.97 2.80 17.45
CA GLU A 247 9.52 3.86 18.37
C GLU A 247 8.56 4.84 17.68
N GLY A 248 8.90 5.30 16.47
CA GLY A 248 8.06 6.21 15.69
C GLY A 248 6.70 5.60 15.31
N ALA A 249 6.69 4.34 14.85
CA ALA A 249 5.46 3.63 14.50
C ALA A 249 4.59 3.35 15.75
N GLN A 250 5.21 3.09 16.90
CA GLN A 250 4.49 2.92 18.16
C GLN A 250 3.87 4.25 18.62
N LEU A 251 4.61 5.35 18.55
CA LEU A 251 4.10 6.69 18.82
C LEU A 251 2.94 7.04 17.88
N GLN A 252 3.09 6.77 16.59
CA GLN A 252 2.08 7.09 15.59
C GLN A 252 0.80 6.28 15.82
N ARG A 253 0.89 4.98 16.14
CA ARG A 253 -0.27 4.17 16.53
C ARG A 253 -0.96 4.71 17.78
N GLU A 254 -0.19 5.09 18.80
CA GLU A 254 -0.73 5.65 20.04
C GLU A 254 -1.45 6.98 19.79
N VAL A 255 -0.88 7.84 18.93
CA VAL A 255 -1.50 9.11 18.51
C VAL A 255 -2.79 8.85 17.74
N VAL A 256 -2.80 7.93 16.77
CA VAL A 256 -4.00 7.58 15.99
C VAL A 256 -5.10 7.00 16.89
N GLU A 257 -4.75 6.13 17.83
CA GLU A 257 -5.72 5.58 18.78
C GLU A 257 -6.32 6.68 19.66
N LYS A 258 -5.48 7.58 20.22
CA LYS A 258 -5.93 8.73 21.00
C LYS A 258 -6.84 9.66 20.17
N LEU A 259 -6.47 9.99 18.93
CA LEU A 259 -7.28 10.82 18.03
C LEU A 259 -8.62 10.17 17.67
N SER A 260 -8.67 8.84 17.50
CA SER A 260 -9.92 8.13 17.23
C SER A 260 -10.90 8.23 18.41
N LYS A 261 -10.39 8.15 19.64
CA LYS A 261 -11.17 8.34 20.88
C LYS A 261 -11.70 9.78 20.97
N VAL A 262 -10.89 10.78 20.61
CA VAL A 262 -11.31 12.19 20.56
C VAL A 262 -12.43 12.41 19.53
N ARG A 263 -12.32 11.85 18.32
CA ARG A 263 -13.38 11.98 17.29
C ARG A 263 -14.69 11.33 17.73
N LYS A 264 -14.64 10.19 18.42
CA LYS A 264 -15.84 9.55 19.00
C LYS A 264 -16.45 10.45 20.08
N ALA A 265 -15.63 10.96 21.01
CA ALA A 265 -16.09 11.90 22.03
C ALA A 265 -16.72 13.17 21.42
N HIS A 266 -16.16 13.69 20.31
CA HIS A 266 -16.74 14.83 19.59
C HIS A 266 -18.14 14.56 19.05
N LYS A 267 -18.36 13.39 18.41
CA LYS A 267 -19.68 13.01 17.90
C LYS A 267 -20.72 12.88 19.01
N VAL A 268 -20.34 12.24 20.12
CA VAL A 268 -21.23 12.10 21.28
C VAL A 268 -21.51 13.47 21.93
N LEU A 269 -20.50 14.35 21.99
CA LEU A 269 -20.66 15.72 22.50
C LEU A 269 -21.61 16.55 21.63
N GLN A 270 -21.53 16.43 20.30
CA GLN A 270 -22.44 17.11 19.38
C GLN A 270 -23.88 16.63 19.56
N LYS A 271 -24.08 15.31 19.70
CA LYS A 271 -25.38 14.71 19.95
C LYS A 271 -25.95 15.15 21.31
N ALA A 272 -25.15 15.08 22.38
CA ALA A 272 -25.56 15.53 23.71
C ALA A 272 -25.87 17.03 23.76
N PHE A 273 -25.17 17.85 22.96
CA PHE A 273 -25.44 19.28 22.81
C PHE A 273 -26.78 19.55 22.10
N GLN A 274 -27.13 18.76 21.08
CA GLN A 274 -28.43 18.86 20.39
C GLN A 274 -29.59 18.38 21.28
N GLU A 275 -29.36 17.33 22.07
CA GLU A 275 -30.35 16.72 22.97
C GLU A 275 -30.49 17.45 24.32
N GLY A 276 -29.65 18.46 24.59
CA GLY A 276 -29.67 19.22 25.85
C GLY A 276 -29.26 18.42 27.09
N ASN A 277 -28.55 17.29 26.93
CA ASN A 277 -28.18 16.41 28.04
C ASN A 277 -26.96 16.94 28.80
N GLN A 278 -27.22 17.76 29.82
CA GLN A 278 -26.20 18.47 30.60
C GLN A 278 -25.21 17.53 31.31
N MET A 279 -25.70 16.43 31.89
CA MET A 279 -24.84 15.47 32.61
C MET A 279 -23.82 14.81 31.68
N LEU A 280 -24.27 14.37 30.49
CA LEU A 280 -23.38 13.78 29.49
C LEU A 280 -22.36 14.80 28.96
N ILE A 281 -22.75 16.07 28.80
CA ILE A 281 -21.82 17.13 28.38
C ILE A 281 -20.70 17.32 29.41
N VAL A 282 -21.03 17.38 30.71
CA VAL A 282 -20.05 17.53 31.79
C VAL A 282 -19.09 16.34 31.84
N ASP A 283 -19.60 15.11 31.74
CA ASP A 283 -18.77 13.89 31.77
C ASP A 283 -17.80 13.82 30.59
N ILE A 284 -18.28 14.19 29.39
CA ILE A 284 -17.44 14.23 28.19
C ILE A 284 -16.38 15.34 28.30
N LEU A 285 -16.73 16.52 28.83
CA LEU A 285 -15.75 17.60 29.05
C LEU A 285 -14.66 17.20 30.05
N ARG A 286 -15.02 16.50 31.14
CA ARG A 286 -14.04 15.96 32.10
C ARG A 286 -13.12 14.91 31.47
N LEU A 287 -13.69 14.01 30.65
CA LEU A 287 -12.89 13.04 29.89
C LEU A 287 -11.92 13.72 28.91
N LEU A 288 -12.37 14.76 28.21
CA LEU A 288 -11.54 15.54 27.29
C LEU A 288 -10.43 16.31 28.02
N LYS A 289 -10.70 16.83 29.22
CA LYS A 289 -9.71 17.53 30.05
C LYS A 289 -8.57 16.62 30.51
N ASN A 290 -8.88 15.37 30.88
CA ASN A 290 -7.94 14.46 31.53
C ASN A 290 -7.20 13.52 30.56
N LYS A 291 -7.83 13.12 29.45
CA LYS A 291 -7.31 12.06 28.57
C LYS A 291 -6.75 12.55 27.23
N VAL A 292 -6.85 13.84 26.91
CA VAL A 292 -6.43 14.39 25.61
C VAL A 292 -5.10 15.13 25.75
N VAL A 293 -4.11 14.66 25.01
CA VAL A 293 -2.85 15.37 24.77
C VAL A 293 -3.05 16.25 23.54
N VAL A 294 -2.72 17.54 23.66
CA VAL A 294 -2.88 18.52 22.59
C VAL A 294 -1.81 18.29 21.53
N SER A 295 -2.23 18.20 20.27
CA SER A 295 -1.36 18.07 19.09
C SER A 295 -1.89 18.95 17.95
N GLU A 296 -1.08 19.25 16.94
CA GLU A 296 -1.53 20.04 15.78
C GLU A 296 -2.72 19.36 15.07
N ALA A 297 -2.70 18.03 14.96
CA ALA A 297 -3.80 17.22 14.40
C ALA A 297 -5.11 17.26 15.22
N LEU A 298 -5.09 17.80 16.45
CA LEU A 298 -6.31 18.01 17.24
C LEU A 298 -7.21 19.09 16.62
N VAL A 299 -6.63 20.07 15.92
CA VAL A 299 -7.38 21.16 15.26
C VAL A 299 -8.33 20.60 14.20
N ASP A 300 -7.89 19.62 13.43
CA ASP A 300 -8.66 18.99 12.35
C ASP A 300 -9.88 18.22 12.87
N THR A 301 -9.87 17.81 14.14
CA THR A 301 -11.01 17.10 14.74
C THR A 301 -12.22 18.00 14.97
N LYS A 302 -12.09 19.33 14.80
CA LYS A 302 -13.12 20.37 15.07
C LYS A 302 -13.71 20.35 16.49
N VAL A 303 -13.19 19.51 17.39
CA VAL A 303 -13.69 19.40 18.77
C VAL A 303 -13.46 20.71 19.54
N GLY A 304 -12.37 21.43 19.25
CA GLY A 304 -12.09 22.74 19.83
C GLY A 304 -13.11 23.82 19.46
N VAL A 305 -13.74 23.73 18.29
CA VAL A 305 -14.81 24.65 17.86
C VAL A 305 -16.08 24.39 18.67
N THR A 306 -16.47 23.13 18.86
CA THR A 306 -17.63 22.77 19.71
C THR A 306 -17.40 23.16 21.17
N ILE A 307 -16.21 22.92 21.72
CA ILE A 307 -15.86 23.39 23.07
C ILE A 307 -15.90 24.93 23.13
N GLY A 308 -15.47 25.61 22.05
CA GLY A 308 -15.60 27.06 21.92
C GLY A 308 -17.04 27.57 22.03
N LYS A 309 -18.01 26.86 21.42
CA LYS A 309 -19.45 27.16 21.53
C LYS A 309 -19.98 26.91 22.95
N LEU A 310 -19.50 25.86 23.62
CA LEU A 310 -19.89 25.52 25.00
C LEU A 310 -19.40 26.53 26.06
N ARG A 311 -18.51 27.47 25.71
CA ARG A 311 -18.05 28.54 26.65
C ARG A 311 -19.15 29.51 27.07
N ASN A 312 -20.18 29.64 26.24
CA ASN A 312 -21.33 30.53 26.46
C ASN A 312 -22.61 29.71 26.74
N TYR A 313 -22.47 28.46 27.18
CA TYR A 313 -23.60 27.60 27.48
C TYR A 313 -24.37 28.13 28.70
N SER A 314 -25.69 27.86 28.75
CA SER A 314 -26.58 28.37 29.81
C SER A 314 -26.21 27.86 31.20
N ASP A 315 -25.67 26.64 31.29
CA ASP A 315 -25.14 26.08 32.53
C ASP A 315 -23.72 26.58 32.84
N LYS A 316 -23.55 27.09 34.07
CA LYS A 316 -22.29 27.68 34.54
C LYS A 316 -21.18 26.65 34.68
N CYS A 317 -21.49 25.42 35.09
CA CYS A 317 -20.51 24.34 35.25
C CYS A 317 -19.93 23.90 33.90
N VAL A 318 -20.79 23.75 32.89
CA VAL A 318 -20.39 23.45 31.51
C VAL A 318 -19.55 24.58 30.91
N ALA A 319 -19.99 25.83 31.09
CA ALA A 319 -19.30 27.01 30.57
C ALA A 319 -17.89 27.18 31.17
N ASP A 320 -17.73 26.96 32.47
CA ASP A 320 -16.44 27.10 33.16
C ASP A 320 -15.47 25.98 32.79
N LEU A 321 -15.94 24.72 32.69
CA LEU A 321 -15.13 23.60 32.18
C LEU A 321 -14.68 23.82 30.73
N ALA A 322 -15.58 24.31 29.86
CA ALA A 322 -15.25 24.62 28.48
C ALA A 322 -14.22 25.76 28.36
N LYS A 323 -14.33 26.81 29.20
CA LYS A 323 -13.35 27.90 29.27
C LYS A 323 -11.98 27.39 29.72
N GLU A 324 -11.93 26.55 30.74
CA GLU A 324 -10.68 25.99 31.27
C GLU A 324 -9.95 25.14 30.21
N ILE A 325 -10.66 24.22 29.55
CA ILE A 325 -10.11 23.39 28.47
C ILE A 325 -9.63 24.28 27.32
N SER A 326 -10.42 25.29 26.92
CA SER A 326 -10.05 26.20 25.83
C SER A 326 -8.80 27.02 26.13
N LYS A 327 -8.57 27.39 27.39
CA LYS A 327 -7.37 28.13 27.83
C LYS A 327 -6.15 27.20 27.82
N LYS A 328 -6.29 26.00 28.38
CA LYS A 328 -5.22 24.99 28.40
C LYS A 328 -4.77 24.63 26.98
N TRP A 329 -5.69 24.28 26.09
CA TRP A 329 -5.36 23.86 24.73
C TRP A 329 -4.77 24.98 23.87
N ARG A 330 -5.18 26.24 24.06
CA ARG A 330 -4.54 27.38 23.37
C ARG A 330 -3.08 27.56 23.81
N GLY A 331 -2.80 27.38 25.10
CA GLY A 331 -1.44 27.44 25.64
C GLY A 331 -0.55 26.31 25.13
N ASP A 332 -1.07 25.08 25.12
CA ASP A 332 -0.32 23.92 24.62
C ASP A 332 -0.05 24.03 23.11
N LEU A 333 -1.01 24.53 22.31
CA LEU A 333 -0.83 24.77 20.88
C LEU A 333 0.18 25.89 20.58
N SER A 334 0.21 26.97 21.36
CA SER A 334 1.20 28.02 21.16
C SER A 334 2.60 27.56 21.57
N ALA A 335 2.72 26.74 22.61
CA ALA A 335 3.98 26.10 23.00
C ALA A 335 4.51 25.13 21.92
N LEU A 336 3.63 24.30 21.33
CA LEU A 336 3.97 23.41 20.22
C LEU A 336 4.46 24.17 18.98
N LYS A 337 3.78 25.25 18.59
CA LYS A 337 4.22 26.11 17.48
C LYS A 337 5.57 26.79 17.74
N LYS A 338 5.82 27.20 18.99
CA LYS A 338 7.12 27.78 19.36
C LYS A 338 8.24 26.72 19.31
N ALA A 339 7.95 25.48 19.72
CA ALA A 339 8.89 24.37 19.66
C ALA A 339 9.18 23.89 18.23
N SER A 340 8.20 23.90 17.32
CA SER A 340 8.41 23.57 15.90
C SER A 340 9.25 24.63 15.17
N LEU A 341 9.02 25.91 15.47
CA LEU A 341 9.85 27.01 14.95
C LEU A 341 11.33 26.92 15.39
N LEU A 342 11.58 26.49 16.64
CA LEU A 342 12.93 26.27 17.17
C LEU A 342 13.62 25.02 16.57
N LYS A 343 12.86 23.97 16.24
CA LYS A 343 13.37 22.80 15.51
C LYS A 343 13.73 23.13 14.06
N ASN A 344 12.89 23.87 13.36
CA ASN A 344 13.16 24.27 11.97
C ASN A 344 14.37 25.22 11.87
N ALA A 345 14.63 26.04 12.90
CA ALA A 345 15.82 26.89 12.98
C ALA A 345 17.12 26.10 13.22
N SER A 346 17.05 24.89 13.80
CA SER A 346 18.22 24.04 14.09
C SER A 346 18.48 22.97 13.02
N GLU A 347 17.54 22.72 12.10
CA GLU A 347 17.73 21.86 10.92
C GLU A 347 18.29 22.58 9.69
N MET A 348 18.31 23.92 9.67
CA MET A 348 18.82 24.71 8.53
C MET A 348 20.32 25.06 8.61
N GLU A 349 20.99 24.69 9.71
CA GLU A 349 22.45 24.74 9.85
C GLU A 349 22.98 23.43 10.41
N LYS A 350 23.20 22.43 9.53
CA LYS A 350 24.23 21.38 9.68
C LYS A 350 24.27 20.50 8.43
N MET A 351 25.05 20.92 7.44
CA MET A 351 25.80 19.99 6.59
C MET A 351 27.07 19.61 7.37
N PRO A 352 27.42 18.33 7.57
CA PRO A 352 28.79 18.00 7.91
C PRO A 352 29.59 17.98 6.61
N VAL A 353 30.37 19.04 6.43
CA VAL A 353 31.64 19.02 5.72
C VAL A 353 32.51 17.93 6.36
N VAL A 354 33.16 17.15 5.50
CA VAL A 354 34.20 16.20 5.84
C VAL A 354 35.29 16.91 6.65
N SER A 355 35.43 16.54 7.92
CA SER A 355 36.64 16.79 8.68
C SER A 355 36.89 15.63 9.65
N SER A 356 38.07 15.05 9.47
CA SER A 356 38.85 14.37 10.50
C SER A 356 38.71 15.06 11.87
N THR A 357 38.63 14.29 12.97
CA THR A 357 39.73 14.04 13.93
C THR A 357 39.20 13.27 15.17
N SER A 358 40.12 12.51 15.79
CA SER A 358 40.23 12.24 17.24
C SER A 358 39.24 11.32 17.96
N ASN A 359 39.75 10.13 18.29
CA ASN A 359 39.94 9.61 19.64
C ASN A 359 38.90 9.97 20.71
N THR A 360 38.10 8.96 21.07
CA THR A 360 37.55 8.82 22.42
C THR A 360 38.02 7.48 22.98
N SER A 361 38.83 7.57 24.02
CA SER A 361 39.47 6.50 24.74
C SER A 361 38.50 5.93 25.79
N GLU A 362 37.92 4.77 25.51
CA GLU A 362 37.39 3.87 26.54
C GLU A 362 38.37 2.72 26.76
N LYS A 363 38.91 2.67 27.98
CA LYS A 363 39.86 1.68 28.46
C LYS A 363 39.32 0.26 28.26
N THR A 364 39.85 -0.45 27.27
CA THR A 364 39.76 -1.91 27.18
C THR A 364 41.20 -2.43 27.17
N GLN A 365 41.48 -3.45 27.97
CA GLN A 365 42.84 -3.91 28.26
C GLN A 365 43.66 -4.16 26.99
N ASN A 366 44.80 -3.47 26.87
CA ASN A 366 45.74 -3.64 25.77
C ASN A 366 46.48 -4.98 25.92
N THR A 367 46.64 -5.68 24.78
CA THR A 367 47.45 -6.88 24.57
C THR A 367 48.94 -6.75 24.92
N ALA A 368 49.39 -5.56 25.30
CA ALA A 368 50.73 -5.35 25.86
C ALA A 368 50.92 -5.96 27.25
N SER A 369 49.83 -6.35 27.95
CA SER A 369 49.90 -6.86 29.33
C SER A 369 50.14 -8.37 29.47
N ASN A 370 50.03 -9.17 28.40
CA ASN A 370 50.18 -10.64 28.48
C ASN A 370 51.37 -11.24 27.72
N GLY A 371 52.26 -10.43 27.12
CA GLY A 371 53.54 -10.93 26.59
C GLY A 371 53.46 -12.00 25.48
N ILE A 372 52.39 -12.02 24.68
CA ILE A 372 52.21 -13.00 23.60
C ILE A 372 52.62 -12.37 22.27
N LYS A 373 53.62 -12.94 21.60
CA LYS A 373 54.01 -12.57 20.23
C LYS A 373 52.96 -13.12 19.25
N THR A 374 52.26 -12.23 18.56
CA THR A 374 51.25 -12.57 17.53
C THR A 374 51.79 -12.64 16.11
N ASP A 375 53.11 -12.48 15.91
CA ASP A 375 53.78 -12.54 14.60
C ASP A 375 54.02 -14.00 14.19
N ILE A 376 52.97 -14.70 13.77
CA ILE A 376 53.00 -16.18 13.63
C ILE A 376 52.79 -16.60 12.18
N THR A 377 52.06 -15.81 11.39
CA THR A 377 51.72 -16.16 10.00
C THR A 377 52.58 -15.45 8.96
N GLY A 378 53.28 -14.37 9.33
CA GLY A 378 54.11 -13.57 8.42
C GLY A 378 53.33 -12.58 7.55
N ASP A 379 51.99 -12.59 7.61
CA ASP A 379 51.10 -11.60 6.98
C ASP A 379 50.50 -10.67 8.04
N LYS A 380 50.85 -9.38 7.96
CA LYS A 380 50.37 -8.33 8.88
C LYS A 380 48.85 -8.26 8.97
N VAL A 381 48.11 -8.63 7.93
CA VAL A 381 46.64 -8.59 7.95
C VAL A 381 46.08 -9.74 8.78
N ARG A 382 46.66 -10.94 8.65
CA ARG A 382 46.23 -12.15 9.39
C ARG A 382 46.60 -12.05 10.85
N ASP A 383 47.82 -11.64 11.16
CA ASP A 383 48.28 -11.47 12.55
C ASP A 383 47.42 -10.43 13.31
N ASN A 384 46.98 -9.36 12.63
CA ASN A 384 46.02 -8.40 13.19
C ASN A 384 44.62 -9.01 13.42
N CYS A 385 44.11 -9.82 12.49
CA CYS A 385 42.82 -10.50 12.68
C CYS A 385 42.86 -11.51 13.83
N ILE A 386 43.92 -12.29 13.95
CA ILE A 386 44.14 -13.24 15.04
C ILE A 386 44.18 -12.52 16.39
N SER A 387 44.90 -11.39 16.47
CA SER A 387 44.96 -10.55 17.68
C SER A 387 43.58 -10.03 18.10
N LEU A 388 42.77 -9.57 17.14
CA LEU A 388 41.42 -9.08 17.42
C LEU A 388 40.47 -10.20 17.88
N ILE A 389 40.54 -11.38 17.26
CA ILE A 389 39.74 -12.55 17.66
C ILE A 389 40.17 -13.06 19.03
N TYR A 390 41.47 -13.12 19.29
CA TYR A 390 42.03 -13.47 20.59
C TYR A 390 41.49 -12.54 21.69
N ASN A 391 41.49 -11.22 21.44
CA ASN A 391 40.94 -10.26 22.39
C ASN A 391 39.44 -10.43 22.60
N ALA A 392 38.67 -10.73 21.55
CA ALA A 392 37.24 -10.97 21.67
C ALA A 392 36.92 -12.24 22.47
N LEU A 393 37.75 -13.28 22.36
CA LEU A 393 37.60 -14.51 23.13
C LEU A 393 38.10 -14.34 24.59
N ALA A 394 39.16 -13.56 24.80
CA ALA A 394 39.77 -13.34 26.12
C ALA A 394 39.04 -12.29 26.99
N CYS A 395 38.02 -11.59 26.46
CA CYS A 395 37.35 -10.49 27.15
C CYS A 395 36.74 -10.85 28.52
N ASP A 396 36.31 -12.10 28.74
CA ASP A 396 35.52 -12.49 29.93
C ASP A 396 35.99 -13.80 30.60
N SER A 397 37.13 -14.37 30.16
CA SER A 397 37.57 -15.71 30.56
C SER A 397 38.83 -15.70 31.44
N ASN A 398 38.79 -16.43 32.56
CA ASN A 398 39.97 -16.84 33.36
C ASN A 398 40.76 -18.01 32.72
N HIS A 399 40.58 -18.28 31.42
CA HIS A 399 41.19 -19.42 30.73
C HIS A 399 42.65 -19.17 30.35
N LEU A 400 43.42 -20.25 30.25
CA LEU A 400 44.85 -20.22 29.89
C LEU A 400 45.02 -19.55 28.52
N ASN A 401 45.82 -18.49 28.48
CA ASN A 401 46.11 -17.69 27.28
C ASN A 401 46.57 -18.51 26.05
N THR A 402 47.11 -19.73 26.26
CA THR A 402 47.61 -20.61 25.20
C THR A 402 46.51 -21.31 24.40
N GLU A 403 45.43 -21.77 25.04
CA GLU A 403 44.32 -22.46 24.37
C GLU A 403 43.46 -21.49 23.54
N THR A 404 43.22 -20.30 24.09
CA THR A 404 42.50 -19.22 23.39
C THR A 404 43.25 -18.77 22.13
N LEU A 405 44.59 -18.72 22.20
CA LEU A 405 45.43 -18.39 21.04
C LEU A 405 45.41 -19.51 19.99
N SER A 406 45.44 -20.78 20.40
CA SER A 406 45.35 -21.93 19.48
C SER A 406 44.02 -21.90 18.69
N LYS A 407 42.91 -21.59 19.37
CA LYS A 407 41.59 -21.48 18.73
C LYS A 407 41.48 -20.28 17.80
N ALA A 408 42.03 -19.12 18.18
CA ALA A 408 42.06 -17.94 17.32
C ALA A 408 42.84 -18.20 16.01
N LYS A 409 43.97 -18.93 16.10
CA LYS A 409 44.74 -19.36 14.90
C LYS A 409 43.94 -20.30 14.01
N ALA A 410 43.30 -21.31 14.59
CA ALA A 410 42.54 -22.29 13.83
C ALA A 410 41.31 -21.66 13.13
N ILE A 411 40.69 -20.63 13.73
CA ILE A 411 39.64 -19.84 13.06
C ILE A 411 40.20 -19.10 11.85
N ASP A 412 41.36 -18.44 11.99
CA ASP A 412 42.01 -17.71 10.91
C ASP A 412 42.42 -18.62 9.75
N GLU A 413 43.06 -19.75 10.06
CA GLU A 413 43.50 -20.75 9.09
C GLU A 413 42.32 -21.32 8.30
N PHE A 414 41.24 -21.70 8.98
CA PHE A 414 40.04 -22.22 8.31
C PHE A 414 39.37 -21.20 7.39
N VAL A 415 39.30 -19.94 7.81
CA VAL A 415 38.73 -18.86 6.97
C VAL A 415 39.67 -18.55 5.80
N PHE A 416 40.99 -18.58 6.00
CA PHE A 416 41.96 -18.35 4.94
C PHE A 416 41.89 -19.42 3.84
N ASP A 417 41.81 -20.70 4.24
CA ASP A 417 41.66 -21.83 3.33
C ASP A 417 40.33 -21.77 2.56
N SER A 418 39.25 -21.37 3.23
CA SER A 418 37.91 -21.26 2.62
C SER A 418 37.80 -20.15 1.56
N TYR A 419 38.71 -19.16 1.57
CA TYR A 419 38.70 -18.01 0.67
C TYR A 419 39.94 -17.96 -0.23
N SER A 420 40.34 -19.12 -0.75
CA SER A 420 41.38 -19.27 -1.78
C SER A 420 42.76 -18.73 -1.39
N ASN A 421 43.10 -18.74 -0.10
CA ASN A 421 44.41 -18.32 0.41
C ASN A 421 44.79 -16.88 0.07
N LYS A 422 43.81 -15.96 0.02
CA LYS A 422 44.02 -14.53 -0.25
C LYS A 422 43.44 -13.65 0.86
N THR A 423 44.15 -12.60 1.24
CA THR A 423 43.73 -11.60 2.23
C THR A 423 42.90 -10.45 1.63
N ASP A 424 41.97 -10.79 0.74
CA ASP A 424 41.11 -9.87 -0.03
C ASP A 424 39.89 -9.35 0.78
N GLY A 425 39.06 -8.52 0.14
CA GLY A 425 37.83 -7.97 0.72
C GLY A 425 36.87 -8.98 1.36
N PRO A 426 36.56 -10.13 0.71
CA PRO A 426 35.66 -11.15 1.27
C PRO A 426 36.18 -11.78 2.57
N TYR A 427 37.48 -12.08 2.62
CA TYR A 427 38.17 -12.58 3.81
C TYR A 427 38.02 -11.60 4.99
N ARG A 428 38.34 -10.32 4.76
CA ARG A 428 38.23 -9.26 5.78
C ARG A 428 36.80 -9.05 6.25
N GLN A 429 35.83 -9.16 5.35
CA GLN A 429 34.41 -9.02 5.69
C GLN A 429 33.92 -10.17 6.57
N LYS A 430 34.32 -11.41 6.26
CA LYS A 430 33.98 -12.58 7.08
C LYS A 430 34.65 -12.52 8.45
N MET A 431 35.93 -12.16 8.52
CA MET A 431 36.66 -11.99 9.78
C MET A 431 36.04 -10.89 10.67
N ARG A 432 35.62 -9.76 10.08
CA ARG A 432 34.89 -8.71 10.82
C ARG A 432 33.52 -9.18 11.32
N SER A 433 32.79 -9.97 10.53
CA SER A 433 31.51 -10.55 10.94
C SER A 433 31.66 -11.50 12.13
N LEU A 434 32.66 -12.40 12.09
CA LEU A 434 32.97 -13.29 13.22
C LEU A 434 33.39 -12.51 14.47
N LEU A 435 34.24 -11.49 14.31
CA LEU A 435 34.68 -10.64 15.41
C LEU A 435 33.51 -9.93 16.10
N LEU A 436 32.57 -9.35 15.34
CA LEU A 436 31.43 -8.63 15.89
C LEU A 436 30.47 -9.56 16.65
N ASN A 437 30.25 -10.79 16.14
CA ASN A 437 29.42 -11.78 16.81
C ASN A 437 30.08 -12.34 18.07
N LEU A 438 31.39 -12.58 18.07
CA LEU A 438 32.14 -13.05 19.25
C LEU A 438 32.29 -11.95 20.32
N LYS A 439 32.39 -10.68 19.91
CA LYS A 439 32.51 -9.53 20.81
C LYS A 439 31.18 -9.08 21.42
N ASP A 440 30.04 -9.63 20.99
CA ASP A 440 28.73 -9.20 21.48
C ASP A 440 28.60 -9.47 22.99
N LYS A 441 28.36 -8.41 23.77
CA LYS A 441 28.16 -8.47 25.22
C LYS A 441 26.86 -9.19 25.58
N ASN A 442 25.90 -9.22 24.66
CA ASN A 442 24.58 -9.82 24.86
C ASN A 442 24.54 -11.32 24.50
N ASN A 443 25.66 -11.93 24.09
CA ASN A 443 25.74 -13.36 23.75
C ASN A 443 27.01 -14.03 24.32
N PRO A 444 27.18 -14.08 25.66
CA PRO A 444 28.36 -14.70 26.28
C PRO A 444 28.45 -16.21 26.00
N SER A 445 27.30 -16.88 25.82
CA SER A 445 27.23 -18.32 25.53
C SER A 445 27.93 -18.72 24.24
N LEU A 446 27.97 -17.85 23.22
CA LEU A 446 28.64 -18.18 21.96
C LEU A 446 30.16 -18.30 22.14
N ARG A 447 30.77 -17.43 22.95
CA ARG A 447 32.20 -17.50 23.27
C ARG A 447 32.51 -18.73 24.11
N GLU A 448 31.70 -18.99 25.12
CA GLU A 448 31.87 -20.14 26.02
C GLU A 448 31.79 -21.46 25.24
N ASN A 449 30.84 -21.60 24.30
CA ASN A 449 30.71 -22.81 23.48
C ASN A 449 31.92 -23.02 22.53
N VAL A 450 32.55 -21.94 22.06
CA VAL A 450 33.78 -22.01 21.24
C VAL A 450 34.99 -22.36 22.10
N ILE A 451 35.08 -21.80 23.31
CA ILE A 451 36.18 -22.04 24.26
C ILE A 451 36.08 -23.41 24.92
N ASN A 452 34.90 -23.94 25.17
CA ASN A 452 34.70 -25.29 25.70
C ASN A 452 34.73 -26.36 24.60
N GLY A 453 34.68 -25.95 23.31
CA GLY A 453 34.76 -26.86 22.16
C GLY A 453 33.43 -27.53 21.79
N GLU A 454 32.32 -27.12 22.41
CA GLU A 454 30.96 -27.56 22.04
C GLU A 454 30.57 -27.09 20.63
N LEU A 455 31.11 -25.96 20.18
CA LEU A 455 30.97 -25.47 18.82
C LEU A 455 32.28 -25.65 18.04
N SER A 456 32.24 -26.47 17.00
CA SER A 456 33.40 -26.71 16.15
C SER A 456 33.73 -25.49 15.28
N ILE A 457 35.02 -25.26 15.06
CA ILE A 457 35.54 -24.14 14.26
C ILE A 457 34.99 -24.16 12.81
N PRO A 458 34.91 -25.31 12.12
CA PRO A 458 34.31 -25.36 10.79
C PRO A 458 32.84 -24.93 10.78
N ARG A 459 32.08 -25.29 11.83
CA ARG A 459 30.68 -24.90 11.96
C ARG A 459 30.52 -23.42 12.25
N LEU A 460 31.39 -22.84 13.09
CA LEU A 460 31.44 -21.40 13.38
C LEU A 460 31.72 -20.57 12.12
N CYS A 461 32.65 -21.01 11.27
CA CYS A 461 33.02 -20.29 10.06
C CYS A 461 31.95 -20.38 8.96
N THR A 462 31.12 -21.42 8.95
CA THR A 462 30.08 -21.64 7.93
C THR A 462 28.70 -21.08 8.28
N MET A 463 28.38 -20.91 9.57
CA MET A 463 27.09 -20.37 10.01
C MET A 463 26.88 -18.89 9.63
N THR A 464 25.62 -18.51 9.49
CA THR A 464 25.21 -17.13 9.16
C THR A 464 25.15 -16.25 10.41
N SER A 465 25.17 -14.93 10.24
CA SER A 465 25.03 -13.97 11.37
C SER A 465 23.72 -14.17 12.16
N GLN A 466 22.65 -14.63 11.50
CA GLN A 466 21.37 -14.95 12.15
C GLN A 466 21.49 -16.24 12.99
N GLU A 467 22.20 -17.25 12.48
CA GLU A 467 22.49 -18.47 13.22
C GLU A 467 23.47 -18.28 14.39
N MET A 468 24.27 -17.20 14.38
CA MET A 468 25.17 -16.83 15.48
C MET A 468 24.51 -15.97 16.58
N ALA A 469 23.28 -15.48 16.36
CA ALA A 469 22.60 -14.61 17.31
C ALA A 469 22.23 -15.32 18.63
N SER A 470 21.98 -14.55 19.68
CA SER A 470 21.57 -15.06 20.99
C SER A 470 20.25 -15.84 20.90
N LYS A 471 20.02 -16.77 21.83
CA LYS A 471 18.83 -17.63 21.84
C LYS A 471 17.53 -16.81 21.91
N GLU A 472 17.52 -15.74 22.70
CA GLU A 472 16.38 -14.81 22.79
C GLU A 472 16.11 -14.09 21.47
N ARG A 473 17.17 -13.57 20.83
CA ARG A 473 17.08 -12.85 19.55
C ARG A 473 16.50 -13.74 18.43
N LYS A 474 16.96 -14.99 18.36
CA LYS A 474 16.45 -15.98 17.40
C LYS A 474 14.97 -16.27 17.58
N GLU A 475 14.50 -16.32 18.83
CA GLU A 475 13.10 -16.57 19.12
C GLU A 475 12.21 -15.36 18.80
N GLU A 476 12.71 -14.14 19.02
CA GLU A 476 12.04 -12.91 18.61
C GLU A 476 11.88 -12.81 17.09
N ASP A 477 12.96 -13.07 16.34
CA ASP A 477 12.96 -13.00 14.88
C ASP A 477 12.01 -14.06 14.28
N LYS A 478 11.98 -15.27 14.85
CA LYS A 478 11.03 -16.32 14.44
C LYS A 478 9.57 -15.92 14.67
N LYS A 479 9.25 -15.32 15.83
CA LYS A 479 7.88 -14.82 16.11
C LYS A 479 7.49 -13.70 15.14
N LEU A 480 8.45 -12.86 14.76
CA LEU A 480 8.22 -11.79 13.78
C LEU A 480 7.92 -12.36 12.39
N GLU A 481 8.69 -13.37 11.95
CA GLU A 481 8.46 -14.07 10.68
C GLU A 481 7.09 -14.74 10.64
N GLU A 482 6.70 -15.44 11.71
CA GLU A 482 5.37 -16.06 11.84
C GLU A 482 4.25 -15.02 11.79
N MET A 483 4.41 -13.88 12.47
CA MET A 483 3.46 -12.76 12.41
C MET A 483 3.38 -12.12 11.02
N ASN A 484 4.50 -11.96 10.34
CA ASN A 484 4.55 -11.38 8.99
C ASN A 484 3.89 -12.32 7.98
N LEU A 485 4.15 -13.63 8.07
CA LEU A 485 3.49 -14.64 7.24
C LEU A 485 1.98 -14.66 7.49
N PHE A 486 1.54 -14.51 8.74
CA PHE A 486 0.12 -14.43 9.08
C PHE A 486 -0.55 -13.19 8.50
N LYS A 487 0.10 -12.02 8.55
CA LYS A 487 -0.42 -10.76 8.00
C LYS A 487 -0.41 -10.73 6.46
N ALA A 488 0.53 -11.42 5.83
CA ALA A 488 0.64 -11.52 4.38
C ALA A 488 -0.40 -12.48 3.77
N ARG A 489 -0.94 -13.41 4.56
CA ARG A 489 -2.10 -14.22 4.13
C ARG A 489 -3.31 -13.28 4.00
N GLY A 490 -3.72 -13.05 2.75
CA GLY A 490 -4.87 -12.20 2.43
C GLY A 490 -6.14 -12.59 3.19
N PRO A 491 -7.11 -11.67 3.32
CA PRO A 491 -8.38 -11.96 3.96
C PRO A 491 -9.04 -13.15 3.25
N LYS A 492 -9.30 -14.22 4.00
CA LYS A 492 -10.08 -15.36 3.48
C LYS A 492 -11.42 -14.82 2.98
N PRO A 493 -11.94 -15.32 1.85
CA PRO A 493 -13.23 -14.89 1.33
C PRO A 493 -14.27 -14.99 2.45
N ILE A 494 -15.02 -13.91 2.67
CA ILE A 494 -16.05 -13.84 3.69
C ILE A 494 -17.12 -14.87 3.30
N LYS A 495 -17.09 -16.04 3.95
CA LYS A 495 -18.09 -17.08 3.72
C LYS A 495 -19.43 -16.56 4.23
N ALA A 496 -20.48 -16.62 3.39
CA ALA A 496 -21.83 -16.24 3.79
C ALA A 496 -22.26 -17.08 5.01
N VAL A 497 -22.54 -16.43 6.13
CA VAL A 497 -23.02 -17.07 7.35
C VAL A 497 -24.54 -17.03 7.33
N THR A 498 -25.17 -18.19 7.48
CA THR A 498 -26.63 -18.31 7.48
C THR A 498 -27.14 -18.91 8.79
N ASP A 499 -28.31 -18.44 9.22
CA ASP A 499 -29.01 -18.94 10.42
C ASP A 499 -29.99 -20.09 10.10
N LEU A 500 -30.07 -20.47 8.82
CA LEU A 500 -30.93 -21.53 8.31
C LEU A 500 -30.55 -22.91 8.89
N PHE A 501 -29.27 -23.14 9.17
CA PHE A 501 -28.75 -24.45 9.59
C PHE A 501 -28.20 -24.42 11.02
N GLN A 502 -28.56 -25.43 11.82
CA GLN A 502 -28.06 -25.60 13.19
C GLN A 502 -26.87 -26.57 13.21
N CYS A 503 -25.78 -26.18 13.89
CA CYS A 503 -24.62 -27.07 14.04
C CYS A 503 -24.96 -28.30 14.90
N GLY A 504 -24.68 -29.51 14.42
CA GLY A 504 -24.92 -30.74 15.17
C GLY A 504 -24.06 -30.92 16.43
N LYS A 505 -22.92 -30.22 16.54
CA LYS A 505 -22.00 -30.35 17.69
C LYS A 505 -22.24 -29.29 18.77
N CYS A 506 -22.29 -28.01 18.41
CA CYS A 506 -22.47 -26.92 19.39
C CYS A 506 -23.88 -26.32 19.42
N LYS A 507 -24.81 -26.81 18.59
CA LYS A 507 -26.22 -26.35 18.48
C LYS A 507 -26.41 -24.86 18.16
N GLN A 508 -25.35 -24.12 17.83
CA GLN A 508 -25.45 -22.73 17.40
C GLN A 508 -25.80 -22.63 15.90
N ARG A 509 -26.56 -21.60 15.53
CA ARG A 509 -27.05 -21.35 14.16
C ARG A 509 -26.15 -20.38 13.40
N LYS A 510 -24.83 -20.52 13.52
CA LYS A 510 -23.84 -19.72 12.78
C LYS A 510 -23.06 -20.64 11.84
N VAL A 511 -23.69 -21.00 10.72
CA VAL A 511 -23.16 -22.02 9.79
C VAL A 511 -22.98 -21.38 8.42
N SER A 512 -21.78 -21.50 7.87
CA SER A 512 -21.52 -21.20 6.45
C SER A 512 -21.67 -22.45 5.63
N TYR A 513 -22.29 -22.35 4.45
CA TYR A 513 -22.37 -23.47 3.51
C TYR A 513 -21.67 -23.12 2.19
N TYR A 514 -21.16 -24.14 1.50
CA TYR A 514 -20.66 -24.02 0.14
C TYR A 514 -21.00 -25.30 -0.63
N GLN A 515 -21.25 -25.18 -1.92
CA GLN A 515 -21.55 -26.33 -2.78
C GLN A 515 -20.32 -26.65 -3.62
N MET A 516 -19.96 -27.92 -3.71
CA MET A 516 -18.82 -28.39 -4.48
C MET A 516 -19.21 -29.68 -5.20
N GLN A 517 -18.88 -29.76 -6.49
CA GLN A 517 -19.10 -30.96 -7.28
C GLN A 517 -18.01 -31.97 -6.92
N THR A 518 -18.37 -33.06 -6.22
CA THR A 518 -17.41 -34.07 -5.75
C THR A 518 -17.39 -35.32 -6.62
N ARG A 519 -18.24 -35.40 -7.64
CA ARG A 519 -18.46 -36.58 -8.51
C ARG A 519 -18.78 -36.15 -9.96
N ARG A 520 -19.01 -37.13 -10.85
CA ARG A 520 -19.26 -36.94 -12.30
C ARG A 520 -20.41 -35.96 -12.57
N ALA A 521 -20.44 -35.41 -13.78
CA ALA A 521 -21.34 -34.35 -14.23
C ALA A 521 -22.85 -34.65 -14.04
N ASP A 522 -23.23 -35.94 -14.01
CA ASP A 522 -24.62 -36.38 -13.94
C ASP A 522 -25.19 -36.43 -12.50
N GLU A 523 -24.37 -36.18 -11.47
CA GLU A 523 -24.80 -36.12 -10.06
C GLU A 523 -24.94 -34.68 -9.55
N PRO A 524 -25.96 -34.38 -8.71
CA PRO A 524 -26.16 -33.04 -8.15
C PRO A 524 -25.00 -32.61 -7.24
N MET A 525 -24.77 -31.29 -7.15
CA MET A 525 -23.69 -30.73 -6.32
C MET A 525 -23.83 -31.15 -4.84
N THR A 526 -22.71 -31.42 -4.18
CA THR A 526 -22.68 -31.73 -2.75
C THR A 526 -22.56 -30.44 -1.94
N THR A 527 -23.46 -30.21 -1.00
CA THR A 527 -23.41 -29.07 -0.08
C THR A 527 -22.61 -29.42 1.17
N PHE A 528 -21.64 -28.59 1.53
CA PHE A 528 -20.86 -28.70 2.76
C PHE A 528 -21.23 -27.60 3.73
N TYR A 529 -21.36 -27.94 5.01
CA TYR A 529 -21.71 -27.02 6.10
C TYR A 529 -20.54 -26.92 7.08
N GLU A 530 -20.04 -25.71 7.33
CA GLU A 530 -18.99 -25.41 8.30
C GLU A 530 -19.55 -24.51 9.42
N CYS A 531 -19.49 -24.98 10.66
CA CYS A 531 -19.86 -24.15 11.82
C CYS A 531 -18.77 -23.12 12.12
N GLN A 532 -19.12 -21.84 12.17
CA GLN A 532 -18.14 -20.79 12.45
C GLN A 532 -17.68 -20.73 13.91
N VAL A 533 -18.39 -21.40 14.82
CA VAL A 533 -18.13 -21.36 16.26
C VAL A 533 -17.22 -22.51 16.68
N CYS A 534 -17.55 -23.75 16.29
CA CYS A 534 -16.79 -24.95 16.68
C CYS A 534 -16.01 -25.59 15.53
N LYS A 535 -16.03 -24.98 14.33
CA LYS A 535 -15.32 -25.45 13.12
C LYS A 535 -15.69 -26.89 12.70
N PHE A 536 -16.85 -27.37 13.13
CA PHE A 536 -17.38 -28.66 12.73
C PHE A 536 -17.86 -28.61 11.27
N LEU A 537 -17.37 -29.54 10.46
CA LEU A 537 -17.75 -29.73 9.06
C LEU A 537 -18.73 -30.89 8.92
N LYS A 538 -19.83 -30.66 8.23
CA LYS A 538 -20.83 -31.68 7.89
C LYS A 538 -21.04 -31.69 6.38
N LYS A 539 -21.03 -32.90 5.80
CA LYS A 539 -21.42 -33.16 4.41
C LYS A 539 -22.94 -33.30 4.31
#